data_AF-A0A8T2RYD7-F1
#
_entry.id   AF-A0A8T2RYD7-F1
#
_cell.length_a   1.000
_cell.length_b   1.000
_cell.length_c   1.000
_cell.angle_alpha   90.00
_cell.angle_beta   90.00
_cell.angle_gamma   90.00
#
_symmetry.space_group_name_H-M   'P 1'
#
loop_
_entity.id
_entity.type
_entity.pdbx_description
1 polymer ?
#
loop_
_entity_poly.entity_id
_entity_poly.type
_entity_poly.pdbx_seq_one_letter_code
_entity_poly.pdbx_strand_id
1 'polypeptide(L)'
;MACELLPFCSISLETVRVVLGSLSERKHLLDCLYRLVTHGGAPPPSSSNAAVEIVEKPTHFPGAVKLHSSGITFDALDPGNMVSVKYDAEKAILYVPKIRVRDNTERLFRNLIAYEAHLIDEVHALSYFRFMSSLADGPDDVALLVEKGVLAQDIGSNEEVASMWKRLCINNMRVWSQEFEEVAQPLAVAAAL
;
A
#
# COMPACT_ATOMS: atom_id res chain seq x y z
N MET A 1 -9.38 18.05 10.91
CA MET A 1 -10.30 16.93 11.24
C MET A 1 -10.40 15.86 10.13
N ALA A 2 -10.55 16.16 8.83
CA ALA A 2 -10.64 15.09 7.81
C ALA A 2 -9.31 14.37 7.47
N CYS A 3 -8.17 15.08 7.47
CA CYS A 3 -6.86 14.48 7.17
C CYS A 3 -6.40 13.44 8.22
N GLU A 4 -6.91 13.53 9.45
CA GLU A 4 -6.62 12.57 10.52
C GLU A 4 -7.30 11.22 10.34
N LEU A 5 -8.08 11.01 9.27
CA LEU A 5 -8.69 9.70 9.00
C LEU A 5 -7.92 8.90 7.95
N LEU A 6 -7.03 9.54 7.18
CA LEU A 6 -6.35 8.91 6.06
C LEU A 6 -5.04 8.25 6.47
N PRO A 7 -4.69 7.10 5.85
CA PRO A 7 -3.50 6.33 6.22
C PRO A 7 -2.20 6.99 5.74
N PHE A 8 -2.24 7.86 4.74
CA PHE A 8 -1.07 8.54 4.15
C PHE A 8 -0.95 9.98 4.66
N CYS A 9 0.26 10.37 5.10
CA CYS A 9 0.49 11.57 5.91
C CYS A 9 0.24 12.90 5.19
N SER A 10 0.57 13.02 3.90
CA SER A 10 0.48 14.30 3.16
C SER A 10 -0.55 14.31 2.03
N ILE A 11 -1.67 13.61 2.19
CA ILE A 11 -2.81 13.86 1.29
C ILE A 11 -3.27 15.30 1.52
N SER A 12 -3.04 16.16 0.52
CA SER A 12 -3.29 17.59 0.64
C SER A 12 -4.77 17.89 0.84
N LEU A 13 -5.08 18.98 1.56
CA LEU A 13 -6.45 19.47 1.67
C LEU A 13 -7.06 19.81 0.29
N GLU A 14 -6.23 20.18 -0.68
CA GLU A 14 -6.64 20.38 -2.08
C GLU A 14 -7.16 19.07 -2.68
N THR A 15 -6.43 17.98 -2.52
CA THR A 15 -6.82 16.64 -2.98
C THR A 15 -8.10 16.18 -2.28
N VAL A 16 -8.20 16.39 -0.97
CA VAL A 16 -9.44 16.10 -0.22
C VAL A 16 -10.60 16.94 -0.75
N ARG A 17 -10.40 18.24 -1.03
CA ARG A 17 -11.44 19.12 -1.59
C ARG A 17 -11.88 18.70 -2.98
N VAL A 18 -10.96 18.31 -3.87
CA VAL A 18 -11.30 17.78 -5.21
C VAL A 18 -12.18 16.53 -5.07
N VAL A 19 -11.78 15.60 -4.20
CA VAL A 19 -12.55 14.37 -3.97
C VAL A 19 -13.90 14.66 -3.31
N LEU A 20 -13.96 15.52 -2.30
CA LEU A 20 -15.21 15.93 -1.64
C LEU A 20 -16.12 16.73 -2.59
N GLY A 21 -15.57 17.57 -3.47
CA GLY A 21 -16.32 18.32 -4.47
C GLY A 21 -16.98 17.42 -5.50
N SER A 22 -16.37 16.27 -5.79
CA SER A 22 -16.98 15.24 -6.64
C SER A 22 -18.00 14.35 -5.93
N LEU A 23 -18.23 14.50 -4.61
CA LEU A 23 -19.25 13.73 -3.88
C LEU A 23 -20.67 13.98 -4.40
N SER A 24 -20.95 15.16 -4.97
CA SER A 24 -22.26 15.45 -5.56
C SER A 24 -22.56 14.59 -6.79
N GLU A 25 -21.53 14.09 -7.47
CA GLU A 25 -21.63 13.24 -8.66
C GLU A 25 -21.37 11.75 -8.37
N ARG A 26 -20.81 11.44 -7.19
CA ARG A 26 -20.41 10.08 -6.80
C ARG A 26 -21.39 9.44 -5.83
N LYS A 27 -21.65 8.15 -6.04
CA LYS A 27 -22.70 7.41 -5.33
C LYS A 27 -22.31 6.95 -3.92
N HIS A 28 -21.01 6.94 -3.55
CA HIS A 28 -20.57 6.34 -2.29
C HIS A 28 -19.27 6.95 -1.73
N LEU A 29 -19.20 7.16 -0.41
CA LEU A 29 -18.02 7.70 0.29
C LEU A 29 -16.78 6.81 0.13
N LEU A 30 -16.96 5.48 0.12
CA LEU A 30 -15.85 4.54 -0.01
C LEU A 30 -15.22 4.55 -1.41
N ASP A 31 -16.00 4.87 -2.46
CA ASP A 31 -15.45 5.09 -3.82
C ASP A 31 -14.48 6.28 -3.82
N CYS A 32 -14.87 7.35 -3.13
CA CYS A 32 -14.08 8.56 -3.01
C CYS A 32 -12.78 8.28 -2.24
N LEU A 33 -12.87 7.58 -1.10
CA LEU A 33 -11.72 7.20 -0.30
C LEU A 33 -10.79 6.26 -1.07
N TYR A 34 -11.34 5.25 -1.73
CA TYR A 34 -10.59 4.31 -2.55
C TYR A 34 -9.78 5.04 -3.62
N ARG A 35 -10.43 5.88 -4.43
CA ARG A 35 -9.75 6.62 -5.50
C ARG A 35 -8.73 7.64 -4.99
N LEU A 36 -8.96 8.20 -3.81
CA LEU A 36 -8.00 9.08 -3.16
C LEU A 36 -6.70 8.33 -2.84
N VAL A 37 -6.82 7.12 -2.30
CA VAL A 37 -5.66 6.32 -1.88
C VAL A 37 -5.02 5.49 -3.00
N THR A 38 -5.70 5.27 -4.13
CA THR A 38 -5.16 4.54 -5.29
C THR A 38 -4.80 5.44 -6.49
N HIS A 39 -5.47 6.56 -6.71
CA HIS A 39 -5.24 7.43 -7.88
C HIS A 39 -4.92 8.89 -7.51
N GLY A 40 -4.77 9.21 -6.23
CA GLY A 40 -4.45 10.59 -5.79
C GLY A 40 -5.53 11.62 -6.17
N GLY A 41 -6.78 11.19 -6.38
CA GLY A 41 -7.89 12.07 -6.77
C GLY A 41 -7.98 12.36 -8.27
N ALA A 42 -7.17 11.73 -9.12
CA ALA A 42 -7.33 11.81 -10.56
C ALA A 42 -8.70 11.24 -11.01
N PRO A 43 -9.32 11.79 -12.06
CA PRO A 43 -10.50 11.17 -12.66
C PRO A 43 -10.15 9.74 -13.09
N PRO A 44 -11.12 8.80 -13.05
CA PRO A 44 -10.88 7.44 -13.50
C PRO A 44 -10.29 7.49 -14.91
N PRO A 45 -9.27 6.65 -15.22
CA PRO A 45 -8.84 6.51 -16.59
C PRO A 45 -10.07 6.18 -17.42
N SER A 46 -10.28 6.90 -18.52
CA SER A 46 -11.30 6.60 -19.52
C SER A 46 -11.18 5.13 -19.82
N SER A 47 -12.17 4.33 -19.39
CA SER A 47 -12.15 2.86 -19.38
C SER A 47 -11.21 2.31 -20.43
N SER A 48 -9.97 2.07 -20.01
CA SER A 48 -8.97 1.47 -20.87
C SER A 48 -9.35 0.00 -20.84
N ASN A 49 -9.70 -0.56 -21.99
CA ASN A 49 -9.96 -1.99 -22.14
C ASN A 49 -8.70 -2.86 -21.90
N ALA A 50 -7.62 -2.30 -21.33
CA ALA A 50 -6.52 -3.10 -20.81
C ALA A 50 -7.00 -3.72 -19.49
N ALA A 51 -7.47 -4.97 -19.57
CA ALA A 51 -7.66 -5.79 -18.39
C ALA A 51 -6.36 -5.74 -17.56
N VAL A 52 -6.48 -5.44 -16.26
CA VAL A 52 -5.33 -5.56 -15.36
C VAL A 52 -4.87 -7.01 -15.43
N GLU A 53 -3.64 -7.25 -15.88
CA GLU A 53 -3.10 -8.59 -15.97
C GLU A 53 -2.87 -9.11 -14.54
N ILE A 54 -3.79 -9.97 -14.10
CA ILE A 54 -3.79 -10.58 -12.78
C ILE A 54 -2.78 -11.72 -12.78
N VAL A 55 -1.68 -11.54 -12.03
CA VAL A 55 -0.62 -12.55 -11.91
C VAL A 55 -0.85 -13.40 -10.66
N GLU A 56 -1.14 -14.70 -10.83
CA GLU A 56 -1.15 -15.67 -9.73
C GLU A 56 0.25 -16.27 -9.53
N LYS A 57 0.98 -15.82 -8.49
CA LYS A 57 2.35 -16.27 -8.17
C LYS A 57 2.57 -16.61 -6.69
N PRO A 58 3.62 -17.38 -6.36
CA PRO A 58 3.95 -17.76 -4.98
C PRO A 58 3.92 -16.58 -4.01
N THR A 59 3.43 -16.88 -2.81
CA THR A 59 2.87 -15.92 -1.85
C THR A 59 3.91 -15.16 -1.01
N HIS A 60 5.19 -15.51 -1.09
CA HIS A 60 6.18 -15.06 -0.11
C HIS A 60 7.22 -14.13 -0.72
N PHE A 61 7.01 -12.83 -0.53
CA PHE A 61 7.99 -11.77 -0.79
C PHE A 61 8.87 -11.53 0.46
N PRO A 62 10.14 -11.11 0.35
CA PRO A 62 11.02 -10.93 1.51
C PRO A 62 10.57 -9.79 2.44
N GLY A 63 10.73 -9.99 3.75
CA GLY A 63 10.55 -8.95 4.77
C GLY A 63 11.63 -7.86 4.71
N ALA A 64 11.33 -6.70 5.30
CA ALA A 64 12.17 -5.52 5.28
C ALA A 64 13.59 -5.78 5.80
N VAL A 65 13.73 -6.53 6.89
CA VAL A 65 15.04 -6.88 7.48
C VAL A 65 15.88 -7.70 6.49
N LYS A 66 15.25 -8.66 5.81
CA LYS A 66 15.94 -9.49 4.83
C LYS A 66 16.42 -8.66 3.64
N LEU A 67 15.56 -7.82 3.08
CA LEU A 67 15.94 -6.89 2.00
C LEU A 67 17.08 -5.97 2.43
N HIS A 68 17.01 -5.43 3.66
CA HIS A 68 18.06 -4.58 4.22
C HIS A 68 19.40 -5.30 4.35
N SER A 69 19.38 -6.55 4.81
CA SER A 69 20.60 -7.36 4.91
C SER A 69 21.24 -7.66 3.55
N SER A 70 20.45 -7.63 2.48
CA SER A 70 20.91 -7.77 1.09
C SER A 70 21.34 -6.44 0.45
N GLY A 71 21.44 -5.35 1.22
CA GLY A 71 21.92 -4.06 0.75
C GLY A 71 20.85 -3.13 0.18
N ILE A 72 19.57 -3.51 0.24
CA ILE A 72 18.46 -2.65 -0.18
C ILE A 72 18.09 -1.70 0.96
N THR A 73 18.03 -0.41 0.68
CA THR A 73 17.58 0.60 1.64
C THR A 73 16.15 1.04 1.35
N PHE A 74 15.53 1.74 2.30
CA PHE A 74 14.15 2.19 2.18
C PHE A 74 14.08 3.71 2.29
N ASP A 75 13.19 4.30 1.49
CA ASP A 75 12.89 5.72 1.57
C ASP A 75 11.38 5.96 1.52
N ALA A 76 10.93 6.95 2.29
CA ALA A 76 9.53 7.25 2.47
C ALA A 76 9.05 8.23 1.39
N LEU A 77 8.02 7.84 0.63
CA LEU A 77 7.35 8.75 -0.30
C LEU A 77 6.29 9.56 0.43
N ASP A 78 6.50 10.88 0.47
CA ASP A 78 5.56 11.83 1.05
C ASP A 78 5.56 13.14 0.23
N PRO A 79 4.50 13.42 -0.56
CA PRO A 79 3.26 12.66 -0.68
C PRO A 79 3.43 11.34 -1.47
N GLY A 80 2.60 10.35 -1.16
CA GLY A 80 2.51 9.07 -1.86
C GLY A 80 1.15 8.39 -1.66
N ASN A 81 0.84 7.40 -2.48
CA ASN A 81 -0.41 6.62 -2.44
C ASN A 81 -0.14 5.13 -2.71
N MET A 82 -1.15 4.26 -2.63
CA MET A 82 -0.99 2.80 -2.71
C MET A 82 -0.31 2.29 -3.99
N VAL A 83 -0.33 3.04 -5.10
CA VAL A 83 0.31 2.64 -6.37
C VAL A 83 1.67 3.30 -6.59
N SER A 84 2.17 4.11 -5.65
CA SER A 84 3.42 4.86 -5.82
C SER A 84 4.69 4.08 -5.47
N VAL A 85 4.58 2.80 -5.10
CA VAL A 85 5.73 1.95 -4.72
C VAL A 85 6.67 1.82 -5.93
N LYS A 86 7.96 2.08 -5.73
CA LYS A 86 8.97 1.99 -6.80
C LYS A 86 10.30 1.48 -6.27
N TYR A 87 11.05 0.77 -7.11
CA TYR A 87 12.40 0.33 -6.79
C TYR A 87 13.42 0.95 -7.76
N ASP A 88 14.42 1.63 -7.20
CA ASP A 88 15.57 2.17 -7.93
C ASP A 88 16.74 1.19 -7.78
N ALA A 89 16.95 0.37 -8.82
CA ALA A 89 17.97 -0.67 -8.82
C ALA A 89 19.40 -0.12 -8.84
N GLU A 90 19.62 1.08 -9.40
CA GLU A 90 20.95 1.71 -9.45
C GLU A 90 21.37 2.18 -8.06
N LYS A 91 20.43 2.69 -7.27
CA LYS A 91 20.68 3.15 -5.90
C LYS A 91 20.40 2.10 -4.83
N ALA A 92 19.82 0.95 -5.21
CA ALA A 92 19.30 -0.06 -4.29
C ALA A 92 18.33 0.55 -3.24
N ILE A 93 17.41 1.41 -3.68
CA ILE A 93 16.41 2.06 -2.81
C ILE A 93 15.00 1.60 -3.19
N LEU A 94 14.30 1.01 -2.22
CA LEU A 94 12.87 0.77 -2.30
C LEU A 94 12.12 1.97 -1.71
N TYR A 95 11.37 2.66 -2.54
CA TYR A 95 10.54 3.79 -2.13
C TYR A 95 9.12 3.30 -1.85
N VAL A 96 8.62 3.61 -0.66
CA VAL A 96 7.29 3.18 -0.20
C VAL A 96 6.52 4.39 0.33
N PRO A 97 5.23 4.55 -0.02
CA PRO A 97 4.36 5.58 0.56
C PRO A 97 4.39 5.57 2.08
N LYS A 98 4.65 6.73 2.67
CA LYS A 98 4.66 6.88 4.13
C LYS A 98 3.27 6.61 4.71
N ILE A 99 3.19 5.61 5.58
CA ILE A 99 1.94 5.19 6.21
C ILE A 99 1.94 5.50 7.71
N ARG A 100 0.81 5.99 8.22
CA ARG A 100 0.58 6.23 9.64
C ARG A 100 -0.47 5.28 10.19
N VAL A 101 -0.07 4.40 11.10
CA VAL A 101 -0.93 3.42 11.76
C VAL A 101 -1.54 4.04 13.02
N ARG A 102 -2.87 4.05 13.06
CA ARG A 102 -3.75 4.63 14.09
C ARG A 102 -4.90 3.66 14.41
N ASP A 103 -5.73 3.98 15.40
CA ASP A 103 -6.81 3.11 15.92
C ASP A 103 -7.84 2.67 14.86
N ASN A 104 -8.03 3.48 13.84
CA ASN A 104 -9.00 3.24 12.78
C ASN A 104 -8.38 2.66 11.50
N THR A 105 -7.05 2.53 11.42
CA THR A 105 -6.34 2.14 10.20
C THR A 105 -6.76 0.75 9.72
N GLU A 106 -6.81 -0.26 10.59
CA GLU A 106 -7.24 -1.62 10.22
C GLU A 106 -8.68 -1.64 9.70
N ARG A 107 -9.59 -0.89 10.33
CA ARG A 107 -11.00 -0.81 9.92
C ARG A 107 -11.14 -0.17 8.54
N LEU A 108 -10.40 0.91 8.28
CA LEU A 108 -10.37 1.56 6.98
C LEU A 108 -9.84 0.62 5.90
N PHE A 109 -8.75 -0.10 6.18
CA PHE A 109 -8.15 -1.05 5.24
C PHE A 109 -9.09 -2.19 4.89
N ARG A 110 -9.80 -2.76 5.88
CA ARG A 110 -10.82 -3.79 5.62
C ARG A 110 -11.94 -3.27 4.71
N ASN A 111 -12.39 -2.03 4.90
CA ASN A 111 -13.38 -1.43 4.02
C ASN A 111 -12.85 -1.24 2.60
N LEU A 112 -11.61 -0.79 2.43
CA LEU A 112 -10.98 -0.64 1.10
C LEU A 112 -10.81 -1.98 0.39
N ILE A 113 -10.35 -3.00 1.09
CA ILE A 113 -10.23 -4.37 0.57
C ILE A 113 -11.61 -4.90 0.17
N ALA A 114 -12.62 -4.75 1.04
CA ALA A 114 -13.97 -5.19 0.72
C ALA A 114 -14.52 -4.44 -0.50
N TYR A 115 -14.31 -3.14 -0.61
CA TYR A 115 -14.73 -2.36 -1.77
C TYR A 115 -14.08 -2.84 -3.07
N GLU A 116 -12.76 -2.98 -3.07
CA GLU A 116 -12.01 -3.44 -4.24
C GLU A 116 -12.40 -4.88 -4.65
N ALA A 117 -12.69 -5.76 -3.70
CA ALA A 117 -13.16 -7.11 -3.99
C ALA A 117 -14.52 -7.16 -4.73
N HIS A 118 -15.29 -6.07 -4.75
CA HIS A 118 -16.51 -5.94 -5.56
C HIS A 118 -16.24 -5.32 -6.95
N LEU A 119 -15.04 -4.78 -7.19
CA LEU A 119 -14.61 -4.28 -8.48
C LEU A 119 -14.00 -5.45 -9.27
N ILE A 120 -14.47 -5.67 -10.50
CA ILE A 120 -14.11 -6.87 -11.28
C ILE A 120 -12.68 -6.79 -11.82
N ASP A 121 -12.18 -5.58 -12.10
CA ASP A 121 -10.94 -5.35 -12.87
C ASP A 121 -9.88 -4.52 -12.11
N GLU A 122 -10.01 -4.35 -10.80
CA GLU A 122 -9.14 -3.48 -9.99
C GLU A 122 -8.48 -4.26 -8.85
N VAL A 123 -7.16 -4.15 -8.70
CA VAL A 123 -6.41 -4.85 -7.64
C VAL A 123 -5.35 -3.96 -6.99
N HIS A 124 -5.46 -2.64 -7.10
CA HIS A 124 -4.48 -1.68 -6.59
C HIS A 124 -4.27 -1.76 -5.07
N ALA A 125 -5.35 -1.72 -4.30
CA ALA A 125 -5.31 -1.76 -2.85
C ALA A 125 -4.84 -3.13 -2.36
N LEU A 126 -5.37 -4.21 -2.95
CA LEU A 126 -4.97 -5.59 -2.69
C LEU A 126 -3.48 -5.80 -2.98
N SER A 127 -2.97 -5.27 -4.09
CA SER A 127 -1.54 -5.36 -4.41
C SER A 127 -0.67 -4.70 -3.34
N TYR A 128 -1.05 -3.48 -2.93
CA TYR A 128 -0.36 -2.75 -1.86
C TYR A 128 -0.42 -3.48 -0.52
N PHE A 129 -1.59 -3.96 -0.10
CA PHE A 129 -1.76 -4.66 1.17
C PHE A 129 -0.95 -5.96 1.20
N ARG A 130 -0.92 -6.70 0.09
CA ARG A 130 -0.10 -7.92 -0.03
C ARG A 130 1.38 -7.59 0.07
N PHE A 131 1.84 -6.58 -0.66
CA PHE A 131 3.23 -6.11 -0.61
C PHE A 131 3.63 -5.71 0.81
N MET A 132 2.83 -4.89 1.47
CA MET A 132 3.08 -4.45 2.84
C MET A 132 3.04 -5.59 3.86
N SER A 133 2.17 -6.59 3.69
CA SER A 133 2.13 -7.74 4.60
C SER A 133 3.35 -8.64 4.47
N SER A 134 3.97 -8.73 3.30
CA SER A 134 5.26 -9.41 3.17
C SER A 134 6.40 -8.56 3.68
N LEU A 135 6.38 -7.25 3.41
CA LEU A 135 7.43 -6.33 3.81
C LEU A 135 7.49 -6.17 5.34
N ALA A 136 6.34 -6.12 6.02
CA ALA A 136 6.20 -5.99 7.47
C ALA A 136 5.76 -7.33 8.12
N ASP A 137 6.45 -8.43 7.79
CA ASP A 137 6.08 -9.77 8.26
C ASP A 137 6.28 -9.94 9.78
N GLY A 138 7.39 -9.46 10.31
CA GLY A 138 7.72 -9.54 11.74
C GLY A 138 7.77 -8.19 12.46
N PRO A 139 7.83 -8.20 13.80
CA PRO A 139 8.06 -6.98 14.59
C PRO A 139 9.39 -6.29 14.25
N ASP A 140 10.43 -7.05 13.89
CA ASP A 140 11.72 -6.49 13.48
C ASP A 140 11.63 -5.76 12.12
N ASP A 141 10.81 -6.29 11.20
CA ASP A 141 10.53 -5.61 9.93
C ASP A 141 9.79 -4.29 10.17
N VAL A 142 8.79 -4.30 11.05
CA VAL A 142 8.08 -3.07 11.45
C VAL A 142 9.04 -2.08 12.10
N ALA A 143 9.90 -2.53 13.02
CA ALA A 143 10.90 -1.69 13.68
C ALA A 143 11.80 -0.98 12.66
N LEU A 144 12.29 -1.72 11.66
CA LEU A 144 13.13 -1.17 10.61
C LEU A 144 12.36 -0.16 9.73
N LEU A 145 11.12 -0.47 9.35
CA LEU A 145 10.30 0.47 8.56
C LEU A 145 9.98 1.76 9.32
N VAL A 146 9.84 1.66 10.65
CA VAL A 146 9.71 2.83 11.55
C VAL A 146 11.01 3.63 11.59
N GLU A 147 12.16 2.96 11.73
CA GLU A 147 13.47 3.60 11.71
C GLU A 147 13.73 4.35 10.39
N LYS A 148 13.35 3.75 9.25
CA LYS A 148 13.47 4.38 7.91
C LYS A 148 12.38 5.39 7.60
N GLY A 149 11.44 5.65 8.52
CA GLY A 149 10.39 6.65 8.38
C GLY A 149 9.29 6.29 7.37
N VAL A 150 9.29 5.07 6.82
CA VAL A 150 8.24 4.54 5.93
C VAL A 150 6.96 4.30 6.71
N LEU A 151 7.08 3.80 7.95
CA LEU A 151 5.95 3.56 8.85
C LEU A 151 6.03 4.51 10.04
N ALA A 152 4.91 5.14 10.38
CA ALA A 152 4.72 5.82 11.65
C ALA A 152 3.61 5.11 12.42
N GLN A 153 3.82 4.80 13.68
CA GLN A 153 2.80 4.21 14.54
C GLN A 153 2.49 5.17 15.69
N ASP A 154 1.22 5.54 15.82
CA ASP A 154 0.74 6.37 16.94
C ASP A 154 0.32 5.52 18.13
N ILE A 155 0.07 4.25 17.87
CA ILE A 155 -0.43 3.25 18.81
C ILE A 155 0.10 1.87 18.43
N GLY A 156 0.01 0.96 19.39
CA GLY A 156 0.32 -0.45 19.20
C GLY A 156 1.80 -0.77 19.21
N SER A 157 2.14 -2.00 19.59
CA SER A 157 3.50 -2.53 19.49
C SER A 157 3.84 -2.94 18.05
N ASN A 158 5.13 -3.13 17.77
CA ASN A 158 5.57 -3.61 16.46
C ASN A 158 4.94 -4.97 16.12
N GLU A 159 4.73 -5.83 17.13
CA GLU A 159 4.04 -7.12 17.01
C GLU A 159 2.57 -6.94 16.62
N GLU A 160 1.87 -5.98 17.22
CA GLU A 160 0.47 -5.69 16.91
C GLU A 160 0.29 -5.16 15.49
N VAL A 161 1.21 -4.30 15.04
CA VAL A 161 1.23 -3.77 13.66
C VAL A 161 1.56 -4.88 12.65
N ALA A 162 2.59 -5.70 12.88
CA ALA A 162 2.91 -6.84 12.02
C ALA A 162 1.71 -7.82 11.93
N SER A 163 1.08 -8.10 13.07
CA SER A 163 -0.12 -8.94 13.15
C SER A 163 -1.32 -8.33 12.42
N MET A 164 -1.48 -7.01 12.44
CA MET A 164 -2.52 -6.31 11.67
C MET A 164 -2.36 -6.58 10.17
N TRP A 165 -1.15 -6.40 9.63
CA TRP A 165 -0.88 -6.67 8.20
C TRP A 165 -1.17 -8.12 7.84
N LYS A 166 -0.68 -9.06 8.64
CA LYS A 166 -0.99 -10.49 8.47
C LYS A 166 -2.50 -10.74 8.43
N ARG A 167 -3.27 -10.20 9.40
CA ARG A 167 -4.73 -10.36 9.46
C ARG A 167 -5.50 -9.71 8.31
N LEU A 168 -4.93 -8.73 7.61
CA LEU A 168 -5.54 -8.14 6.42
C LEU A 168 -5.40 -9.07 5.20
N CYS A 169 -4.34 -9.88 5.15
CA CYS A 169 -4.00 -10.71 4.00
C CYS A 169 -4.40 -12.19 4.13
N ILE A 170 -4.80 -12.66 5.33
CA ILE A 170 -5.31 -14.02 5.53
C ILE A 170 -6.46 -14.30 4.54
N ASN A 171 -6.30 -15.36 3.74
CA ASN A 171 -7.28 -15.97 2.83
C ASN A 171 -7.70 -15.20 1.56
N ASN A 172 -7.16 -14.00 1.26
CA ASN A 172 -7.77 -13.15 0.22
C ASN A 172 -6.87 -12.69 -0.94
N MET A 173 -5.56 -13.04 -0.97
CA MET A 173 -4.62 -12.29 -1.81
C MET A 173 -3.63 -13.19 -2.55
N ARG A 174 -4.12 -13.88 -3.59
CA ARG A 174 -3.26 -14.58 -4.57
C ARG A 174 -2.90 -13.73 -5.79
N VAL A 175 -3.48 -12.54 -5.86
CA VAL A 175 -3.36 -11.61 -6.97
C VAL A 175 -2.64 -10.35 -6.51
N TRP A 176 -1.81 -9.79 -7.39
CA TRP A 176 -1.41 -8.39 -7.38
C TRP A 176 -1.20 -7.91 -8.81
N SER A 177 -1.07 -6.61 -9.01
CA SER A 177 -0.95 -5.98 -10.32
C SER A 177 0.45 -6.16 -10.91
N GLN A 178 0.56 -6.01 -12.23
CA GLN A 178 1.82 -6.11 -12.97
C GLN A 178 2.86 -5.09 -12.46
N GLU A 179 2.45 -3.88 -12.08
CA GLU A 179 3.35 -2.84 -11.55
C GLU A 179 4.02 -3.29 -10.24
N PHE A 180 3.29 -4.00 -9.38
CA PHE A 180 3.86 -4.55 -8.15
C PHE A 180 4.78 -5.74 -8.43
N GLU A 181 4.48 -6.56 -9.44
CA GLU A 181 5.35 -7.64 -9.88
C GLU A 181 6.69 -7.10 -10.41
N GLU A 182 6.67 -6.03 -11.20
CA GLU A 182 7.87 -5.37 -11.75
C GLU A 182 8.79 -4.82 -10.65
N VAL A 183 8.21 -4.34 -9.55
CA VAL A 183 8.97 -3.93 -8.36
C VAL A 183 9.49 -5.13 -7.59
N ALA A 184 8.65 -6.15 -7.40
CA ALA A 184 8.97 -7.25 -6.51
C ALA A 184 9.97 -8.26 -7.07
N GLN A 185 9.93 -8.52 -8.37
CA GLN A 185 10.80 -9.49 -9.03
C GLN A 185 12.30 -9.19 -8.81
N PRO A 186 12.83 -7.98 -9.06
CA PRO A 186 14.24 -7.68 -8.82
C PRO A 186 14.61 -7.72 -7.33
N LEU A 187 13.71 -7.31 -6.44
CA LEU A 187 13.91 -7.36 -4.99
C LEU A 187 14.01 -8.81 -4.47
N ALA A 188 13.17 -9.71 -5.00
CA ALA A 188 13.20 -11.13 -4.65
C ALA A 188 14.51 -11.81 -5.09
N VAL A 189 15.05 -11.43 -6.25
CA VAL A 189 16.35 -11.91 -6.74
C VAL A 189 17.48 -11.40 -5.84
N ALA A 190 17.48 -10.10 -5.52
CA ALA A 190 18.50 -9.51 -4.63
C ALA A 190 18.52 -10.15 -3.24
N ALA A 191 17.35 -10.54 -2.70
CA ALA A 191 17.23 -11.20 -1.41
C ALA A 191 17.59 -12.70 -1.39
N ALA A 192 17.85 -13.29 -2.56
CA ALA A 192 18.22 -14.70 -2.69
C ALA A 192 19.74 -14.91 -2.79
N LEU A 193 20.52 -13.82 -2.92
CA LEU A 193 21.97 -13.78 -2.95
C LEU A 193 22.53 -13.55 -1.54
#